data_AF-A0A429YTU7-F1
#
_entry.id   AF-A0A429YTU7-F1
#
_cell.length_a   1.000
_cell.length_b   1.000
_cell.length_c   1.000
_cell.angle_alpha   90.00
_cell.angle_beta   90.00
_cell.angle_gamma   90.00
#
_symmetry.space_group_name_H-M   'P 1'
#
loop_
_entity.id
_entity.type
_entity.pdbx_description
1 polymer ?
#
loop_
_entity_poly.entity_id
_entity_poly.type
_entity_poly.pdbx_seq_one_letter_code
_entity_poly.pdbx_strand_id
1 'polypeptide(L)' 'MPWRAEERSGAVLRNGDDRLVAIPKDFVLVGDEIIIRQEKDGVITIHPATKEGRQALDCFNPFDDWEVDDRS' A
#
# COMPACT_ATOMS: atom_id res chain seq x y z
N MET A 1 -3.71 -15.18 -11.83
CA MET A 1 -2.73 -14.28 -12.52
C MET A 1 -1.96 -13.63 -11.38
N PRO A 2 -0.66 -13.91 -11.20
CA PRO A 2 0.06 -13.42 -10.03
C PRO A 2 0.08 -11.90 -10.02
N TRP A 3 -0.32 -11.30 -8.90
CA TRP A 3 -0.36 -9.85 -8.73
C TRP A 3 1.06 -9.29 -8.74
N ARG A 4 1.33 -8.26 -9.54
CA ARG A 4 2.62 -7.56 -9.59
C ARG A 4 2.47 -6.22 -8.89
N ALA A 5 3.50 -5.80 -8.17
CA ALA A 5 3.56 -4.45 -7.59
C ALA A 5 3.32 -3.41 -8.69
N GLU A 6 2.31 -2.56 -8.51
CA GLU A 6 2.04 -1.45 -9.41
C GLU A 6 2.88 -0.24 -8.99
N GLU A 7 3.66 0.29 -9.93
CA GLU A 7 4.43 1.51 -9.75
C GLU A 7 3.87 2.63 -10.63
N ARG A 8 3.86 3.85 -10.09
CA ARG A 8 3.52 5.08 -10.82
C ARG A 8 4.51 6.17 -10.42
N SER A 9 5.08 6.87 -11.40
CA SER A 9 5.84 8.08 -11.13
C SER A 9 4.90 9.21 -10.72
N GLY A 10 5.34 10.05 -9.79
CA GLY A 10 4.58 11.19 -9.30
C GLY A 10 5.51 12.33 -8.89
N ALA A 11 4.91 13.42 -8.41
CA ALA A 11 5.64 14.57 -7.89
C ALA A 11 5.24 14.82 -6.44
N VAL A 12 6.18 15.33 -5.65
CA VAL A 12 5.89 15.85 -4.31
C VAL A 12 5.45 17.30 -4.43
N LEU A 13 4.24 17.59 -3.98
CA LEU A 13 3.70 18.93 -3.90
C LEU A 13 4.06 19.55 -2.54
N ARG A 14 4.11 20.88 -2.47
CA ARG A 14 4.36 21.61 -1.23
C ARG A 14 3.11 22.39 -0.82
N ASN A 15 2.78 22.33 0.46
CA ASN A 15 1.70 23.12 1.06
C ASN A 15 2.19 23.73 2.37
N GLY A 16 2.70 24.96 2.32
CA GLY A 16 3.43 25.55 3.44
C GLY A 16 4.70 24.74 3.75
N ASP A 17 4.85 24.34 5.01
CA ASP A 17 5.94 23.49 5.47
C ASP A 17 5.70 21.99 5.19
N ASP A 18 4.48 21.62 4.77
CA ASP A 18 4.10 20.24 4.50
C ASP A 18 4.44 19.79 3.08
N ARG A 19 4.68 18.48 2.96
CA ARG A 19 4.85 17.78 1.69
C ARG A 19 3.64 16.88 1.44
N LEU A 20 3.04 17.02 0.27
CA LEU A 20 1.87 16.26 -0.15
C LEU A 20 2.23 15.32 -1.29
N VAL A 21 1.73 14.09 -1.23
CA VAL A 21 1.77 13.11 -2.31
C VAL A 21 0.34 12.78 -2.68
N ALA A 22 -0.01 12.96 -3.96
CA ALA A 22 -1.31 12.53 -4.46
C ALA A 22 -1.27 11.02 -4.69
N ILE A 23 -2.13 10.28 -3.98
CA ILE A 23 -2.29 8.84 -4.19
C ILE A 23 -3.15 8.65 -5.44
N PRO A 24 -2.65 7.94 -6.48
CA PRO A 24 -3.42 7.66 -7.67
C PRO A 24 -4.70 6.87 -7.35
N LYS A 25 -5.79 7.14 -8.07
CA LYS A 25 -7.12 6.55 -7.81
C LYS A 25 -7.19 5.02 -7.97
N ASP A 26 -6.23 4.46 -8.69
CA ASP A 26 -6.04 3.02 -8.92
C ASP A 26 -5.36 2.32 -7.73
N PHE A 27 -4.82 3.07 -6.77
CA PHE A 27 -4.24 2.53 -5.55
C PHE A 27 -5.33 2.39 -4.50
N VAL A 28 -5.36 1.23 -3.84
CA VAL A 28 -6.31 0.95 -2.76
C VAL A 28 -5.73 1.43 -1.44
N LEU A 29 -6.30 2.49 -0.89
CA LEU A 29 -6.05 2.95 0.47
C LEU A 29 -7.40 3.31 1.10
N VAL A 30 -7.83 2.53 2.08
CA VAL A 30 -9.18 2.65 2.67
C VAL A 30 -9.08 3.15 4.11
N GLY A 31 -9.95 4.11 4.43
CA GLY A 31 -10.01 4.78 5.74
C GLY A 31 -9.26 6.10 5.77
N ASP A 32 -9.52 6.88 6.81
CA ASP A 32 -8.97 8.24 6.97
C ASP A 32 -7.72 8.28 7.86
N GLU A 33 -7.35 7.15 8.47
CA GLU A 33 -6.18 7.02 9.33
C GLU A 33 -5.11 6.13 8.68
N ILE A 34 -3.88 6.65 8.62
CA ILE A 34 -2.73 5.99 8.00
C ILE A 34 -1.53 5.94 8.94
N ILE A 35 -0.66 4.97 8.68
CA ILE A 35 0.69 4.91 9.26
C ILE A 35 1.68 5.16 8.13
N ILE A 36 2.63 6.07 8.39
CA ILE A 36 3.75 6.39 7.49
C ILE A 36 5.03 5.92 8.16
N ARG A 37 5.80 5.07 7.49
CA ARG A 37 7.10 4.58 7.97
C ARG A 37 8.17 4.86 6.93
N GLN A 38 9.32 5.34 7.39
CA GLN A 38 10.51 5.56 6.57
C GLN A 38 11.58 4.55 6.92
N GLU A 39 12.05 3.82 5.92
CA GLU A 39 13.16 2.87 6.04
C GLU A 39 14.50 3.57 5.79
N LYS A 40 15.61 2.90 6.15
CA LYS A 40 16.97 3.46 6.05
C LYS A 40 17.43 3.73 4.62
N ASP A 41 16.88 3.02 3.65
CA ASP A 41 17.15 3.20 2.22
C ASP A 41 16.34 4.36 1.61
N GLY A 42 15.51 5.03 2.41
CA GLY A 42 14.68 6.15 1.98
C GLY A 42 13.31 5.74 1.45
N VAL A 43 12.97 4.44 1.43
CA VAL A 43 11.63 3.97 1.07
C VAL A 43 10.63 4.45 2.13
N ILE A 44 9.56 5.10 1.68
CA ILE A 44 8.44 5.49 2.53
C ILE A 44 7.27 4.56 2.23
N THR A 45 6.80 3.84 3.24
CA THR A 45 5.61 2.99 3.16
C THR A 45 4.43 3.69 3.83
N ILE A 46 3.27 3.66 3.18
CA ILE A 46 2.00 4.16 3.71
C ILE A 46 1.01 3.00 3.72
N HIS A 47 0.32 2.79 4.83
CA HIS A 47 -0.72 1.77 4.92
C HIS A 47 -1.84 2.19 5.89
N PRO A 48 -3.05 1.60 5.77
CA PRO A 48 -4.15 1.88 6.68
C PRO A 48 -3.79 1.56 8.14
N ALA A 49 -4.23 2.45 9.04
CA ALA A 49 -4.09 2.26 10.48
C ALA A 49 -5.22 1.39 11.05
N THR A 50 -6.43 1.51 10.50
CA THR A 50 -7.63 0.83 11.00
C THR A 50 -7.72 -0.63 10.56
N LYS A 51 -8.46 -1.43 11.33
CA LYS A 51 -8.71 -2.83 10.99
C LYS A 51 -9.53 -2.94 9.72
N GLU A 52 -10.57 -2.12 9.58
CA GLU A 52 -11.45 -2.07 8.42
C GLU A 52 -10.68 -1.70 7.15
N GLY A 53 -9.76 -0.73 7.24
CA GLY A 53 -8.90 -0.33 6.12
C GLY A 53 -7.91 -1.43 5.71
N ARG A 54 -7.39 -2.20 6.67
CA ARG A 54 -6.57 -3.38 6.38
C ARG A 54 -7.40 -4.51 5.76
N GLN A 55 -8.61 -4.73 6.26
CA GLN A 55 -9.53 -5.76 5.74
C GLN A 55 -10.09 -5.43 4.36
N ALA A 56 -10.13 -4.16 3.96
CA ALA A 56 -10.47 -3.80 2.58
C ALA A 56 -9.46 -4.38 1.58
N LEU A 57 -8.23 -4.68 2.02
CA LEU A 57 -7.24 -5.42 1.25
C LEU A 57 -7.41 -6.95 1.36
N ASP A 58 -8.21 -7.47 2.30
CA ASP A 58 -8.49 -8.92 2.41
C ASP A 58 -9.44 -9.40 1.29
N CYS A 59 -10.28 -8.53 0.74
CA CYS A 59 -10.95 -8.78 -0.56
C CYS A 59 -9.96 -8.88 -1.73
N PHE A 60 -8.70 -8.51 -1.48
CA PHE A 60 -7.56 -8.50 -2.37
C PHE A 60 -6.53 -9.54 -1.93
N ASN A 61 -6.98 -10.68 -1.38
CA ASN A 61 -6.14 -11.74 -0.80
C ASN A 61 -5.02 -12.20 -1.76
N PRO A 62 -3.74 -11.85 -1.54
CA PRO A 62 -2.62 -12.34 -2.34
C PRO A 62 -2.23 -13.78 -1.98
N PHE A 63 -2.88 -14.40 -0.98
CA PHE A 63 -2.62 -15.77 -0.54
C PHE A 63 -3.50 -16.83 -1.22
N ASP A 64 -4.39 -16.45 -2.14
CA ASP A 64 -5.19 -17.43 -2.92
C ASP A 64 -4.34 -18.20 -3.95
N ASP A 65 -3.16 -17.70 -4.34
CA ASP A 65 -2.27 -18.32 -5.35
C ASP A 65 -1.09 -19.10 -4.72
N TRP A 66 -1.05 -19.32 -3.39
CA TRP A 66 -0.10 -20.29 -2.82
C TRP A 66 -0.68 -21.70 -2.90
N GLU A 67 -0.35 -22.42 -3.97
CA GLU A 67 -0.29 -23.89 -3.87
C GLU A 67 0.69 -24.20 -2.73
N VAL A 68 0.15 -24.65 -1.60
CA VAL A 68 0.92 -25.46 -0.66
C VAL A 68 1.36 -26.69 -1.45
N ASP A 69 2.59 -26.65 -1.97
CA ASP A 69 3.27 -27.84 -2.48
C ASP A 69 3.52 -28.75 -1.28
N ASP A 70 2.53 -29.61 -1.03
CA ASP A 70 2.55 -30.66 -0.04
C ASP A 70 3.46 -31.78 -0.54
N ARG A 71 4.76 -31.49 -0.65
CA ARG A 71 5.83 -32.47 -0.86
C ARG A 71 7.12 -32.06 -0.17
N SER A 72 7.36 -32.63 1.01
CA SER A 72 8.48 -33.54 1.28
C SER A 72 8.39 -34.09 2.70
#